data_AF-A0A1Q4VPT6-F1
#
_entry.id   AF-A0A1Q4VPT6-F1
#
_cell.length_a   1.000
_cell.length_b   1.000
_cell.length_c   1.000
_cell.angle_alpha   90.00
_cell.angle_beta   90.00
_cell.angle_gamma   90.00
#
_symmetry.space_group_name_H-M   'P 1'
#
loop_
_entity.id
_entity.type
_entity.pdbx_description
1 polymer ?
#
loop_
_entity_poly.entity_id
_entity_poly.type
_entity_poly.pdbx_seq_one_letter_code
_entity_poly.pdbx_strand_id
1 'polypeptide(L)' 'MDHSKLTWQKSSFSGGGGEQCVEIAEIAESIFFRESDDPNVVATLSRGNFGALIRRVKVGNLDHHTR' A
#
# COMPACT_ATOMS: atom_id res chain seq x y z
N MET A 1 8.59 -13.37 -7.43
CA MET A 1 9.26 -12.19 -7.99
C MET A 1 9.97 -11.49 -6.84
N ASP A 2 11.19 -11.01 -7.04
CA ASP A 2 11.92 -10.24 -6.02
C ASP A 2 11.45 -8.78 -6.05
N HIS A 3 10.72 -8.35 -5.02
CA HIS A 3 10.21 -6.97 -4.90
C HIS A 3 11.15 -6.06 -4.09
N SER A 4 12.28 -6.57 -3.61
CA SER A 4 13.22 -5.78 -2.80
C SER A 4 13.88 -4.64 -3.59
N LYS A 5 13.97 -4.81 -4.92
CA LYS A 5 14.62 -3.86 -5.84
C LYS A 5 13.70 -2.79 -6.40
N LEU A 6 12.43 -2.76 -6.01
CA LEU A 6 11.50 -1.74 -6.47
C LEU A 6 11.81 -0.39 -5.83
N THR A 7 11.48 0.70 -6.53
CA THR A 7 11.54 2.05 -5.97
C THR A 7 10.32 2.28 -5.09
N TRP A 8 10.47 2.00 -3.80
CA TRP A 8 9.41 2.16 -2.81
C TRP A 8 9.27 3.62 -2.36
N GLN A 9 8.04 4.12 -2.36
CA GLN A 9 7.65 5.39 -1.77
C GLN A 9 6.94 5.15 -0.45
N LYS A 10 7.55 5.59 0.65
CA LYS A 10 6.95 5.60 1.99
C LYS A 10 6.00 6.79 2.14
N SER A 11 4.86 6.58 2.81
CA SER A 11 3.92 7.67 3.11
C SER A 11 4.57 8.74 3.99
N SER A 12 4.31 10.02 3.72
CA SER A 12 4.78 11.14 4.56
C SER A 12 4.15 11.17 5.96
N PHE A 13 3.05 10.43 6.16
CA PHE A 13 2.40 10.28 7.47
C PHE A 13 3.10 9.24 8.37
N SER A 14 4.12 8.55 7.84
CA SER A 14 4.89 7.49 8.51
C SER A 14 5.93 7.99 9.53
N GLY A 15 5.88 9.26 9.94
CA GLY A 15 6.88 9.92 10.78
C GLY A 15 6.25 10.42 12.08
N GLY A 16 6.14 9.55 13.09
CA GLY A 16 5.53 9.93 14.37
C GLY A 16 5.59 8.86 15.47
N GLY A 17 6.47 7.87 15.35
CA GLY A 17 6.59 6.76 16.32
C GLY A 17 5.60 5.60 16.12
N GLY A 18 4.83 5.60 15.02
CA GLY A 18 3.99 4.47 14.61
C GLY A 18 4.71 3.49 13.68
N GLU A 19 4.41 2.21 13.83
CA GLU A 19 5.04 1.10 13.08
C GLU A 19 4.23 0.70 11.83
N GLN A 20 3.00 1.19 11.71
CA GLN A 20 2.02 0.79 10.70
C GLN A 20 2.14 1.61 9.40
N CYS A 21 3.34 1.67 8.85
CA CYS A 21 3.61 2.45 7.66
C CYS A 21 3.36 1.61 6.40
N VAL A 22 2.65 2.17 5.42
CA VAL A 22 2.48 1.57 4.10
C VAL A 22 3.49 2.20 3.12
N GLU A 23 4.12 1.35 2.32
CA GLU A 23 4.98 1.72 1.20
C GLU A 23 4.37 1.27 -0.12
N ILE A 24 4.56 2.06 -1.18
CA ILE A 24 3.99 1.80 -2.52
C ILE A 24 5.09 1.81 -3.56
N ALA A 25 5.02 0.92 -4.55
CA ALA A 25 5.84 0.96 -5.75
C ALA A 25 4.97 0.78 -7.00
N GLU A 26 5.40 1.33 -8.13
CA GLU A 26 4.71 1.25 -9.41
C GLU A 26 5.63 0.65 -10.47
N ILE A 27 5.12 -0.32 -11.23
CA ILE A 27 5.79 -0.86 -12.42
C ILE A 27 4.75 -1.07 -13.50
N ALA A 28 4.90 -0.37 -14.63
CA ALA A 28 3.94 -0.41 -15.73
C ALA A 28 2.49 -0.16 -15.24
N GLU A 29 1.60 -1.15 -15.38
CA GLU A 29 0.19 -1.06 -14.98
C GLU A 29 -0.11 -1.66 -13.60
N SER A 30 0.92 -2.09 -12.88
CA SER A 30 0.82 -2.71 -11.58
C SER A 30 1.27 -1.77 -10.47
N ILE A 31 0.47 -1.73 -9.41
CA ILE A 31 0.76 -1.07 -8.14
C ILE A 31 1.03 -2.16 -7.10
N PHE A 32 2.14 -2.01 -6.39
CA PHE A 32 2.54 -2.86 -5.29
C PHE A 32 2.45 -2.05 -4.00
N PHE A 33 1.97 -2.66 -2.93
CA PHE A 33 2.02 -2.07 -1.60
C PHE A 33 2.39 -3.12 -0.57
N ARG A 34 3.15 -2.69 0.42
CA ARG A 34 3.65 -3.53 1.51
C ARG A 34 3.62 -2.80 2.82
N GLU A 35 3.65 -3.56 3.90
CA GLU A 35 3.83 -3.05 5.25
C GLU A 35 5.33 -2.83 5.52
N SER A 36 5.64 -1.77 6.28
CA SER A 36 7.03 -1.42 6.58
C SER A 36 7.67 -2.35 7.62
N ASP A 37 6.87 -3.02 8.44
CA ASP A 37 7.29 -3.95 9.50
C ASP A 37 7.40 -5.40 9.01
N ASP A 38 6.60 -5.81 8.02
CA ASP A 38 6.81 -7.03 7.24
C ASP A 38 6.95 -6.74 5.72
N PRO A 39 8.17 -6.42 5.24
CA PRO A 39 8.39 -6.04 3.85
C PRO A 39 8.23 -7.20 2.84
N ASN A 40 8.00 -8.43 3.31
CA ASN A 40 7.74 -9.59 2.46
C ASN A 40 6.26 -9.76 2.15
N VAL A 41 5.36 -9.13 2.92
CA VAL A 41 3.92 -9.12 2.66
C VAL A 41 3.62 -8.04 1.64
N VAL A 42 3.53 -8.46 0.37
CA VAL A 42 3.29 -7.57 -0.77
C VAL A 42 1.93 -7.91 -1.39
N ALA A 43 1.08 -6.89 -1.49
CA ALA A 43 -0.15 -6.96 -2.26
C ALA A 43 0.01 -6.21 -3.59
N THR A 44 -0.64 -6.73 -4.64
CA THR A 44 -0.53 -6.22 -6.01
C THR A 44 -1.91 -5.95 -6.58
N LEU A 45 -2.10 -4.77 -7.17
CA LEU A 45 -3.31 -4.38 -7.87
C LEU A 45 -2.98 -3.75 -9.22
N SER A 46 -3.94 -3.73 -10.14
CA SER A 46 -3.85 -2.82 -11.29
C SER A 46 -4.00 -1.37 -10.84
N ARG A 47 -3.51 -0.43 -11.65
CA ARG A 47 -3.71 1.01 -11.42
C ARG A 47 -5.19 1.39 -11.23
N GLY A 48 -6.08 0.80 -12.05
CA GLY A 48 -7.52 1.02 -11.96
C GLY A 48 -8.11 0.56 -10.62
N ASN A 49 -7.75 -0.65 -10.17
CA ASN A 49 -8.21 -1.19 -8.90
C ASN A 49 -7.63 -0.43 -7.70
N PHE A 50 -6.38 0.02 -7.79
CA PHE A 50 -5.78 0.88 -6.76
C PHE A 50 -6.57 2.20 -6.63
N GLY A 51 -6.91 2.84 -7.74
CA GLY A 51 -7.76 4.03 -7.72
C GLY A 51 -9.15 3.77 -7.12
N ALA A 52 -9.75 2.61 -7.40
CA ALA A 52 -11.03 2.22 -6.79
C ALA A 52 -10.91 1.98 -5.28
N LEU A 53 -9.83 1.32 -4.84
CA LEU A 53 -9.52 1.09 -3.43
C LEU A 53 -9.41 2.41 -2.67
N ILE A 54 -8.60 3.35 -3.15
CA ILE A 54 -8.42 4.66 -2.48
C ILE A 54 -9.75 5.41 -2.34
N ARG A 55 -10.62 5.36 -3.35
CA ARG A 55 -11.96 5.98 -3.26
C ARG A 55 -12.81 5.33 -2.17
N ARG A 56 -12.78 4.00 -2.05
CA ARG A 56 -13.54 3.25 -1.02
C ARG A 56 -13.02 3.52 0.40
N VAL A 57 -11.70 3.57 0.58
CA VAL A 57 -11.07 3.94 1.86
C VAL A 57 -11.51 5.35 2.28
N LYS A 58 -11.45 6.32 1.36
CA LYS A 58 -11.81 7.72 1.66
C LYS A 58 -13.26 7.92 2.10
N VAL A 59 -14.17 7.05 1.70
CA VAL A 59 -15.60 7.12 2.09
C VAL A 59 -15.95 6.17 3.24
N GLY A 60 -14.95 5.56 3.90
CA GLY A 60 -15.16 4.63 5.01
C GLY A 60 -15.86 3.32 4.62
N ASN A 61 -15.93 2.98 3.33
CA ASN A 61 -16.64 1.79 2.86
C ASN A 61 -15.96 0.48 3.30
N LEU A 62 -14.72 0.56 3.81
CA LEU A 62 -13.93 -0.61 4.25
C LEU A 62 -13.79 -0.70 5.77
N ASP A 63 -14.38 0.22 6.54
CA ASP A 63 -14.16 0.30 7.99
C ASP A 63 -14.77 -0.91 8.73
N HIS A 64 -15.74 -1.59 8.12
CA HIS A 64 -16.33 -2.83 8.63
C HIS A 64 -15.39 -4.05 8.55
N HIS A 65 -14.21 -3.91 7.96
CA HIS A 65 -13.18 -4.94 7.91
C HIS A 65 -12.10 -4.78 8.99
N THR A 66 -12.32 -3.91 9.98
CA THR A 66 -11.50 -3.84 11.19
C THR A 66 -11.88 -5.00 12.12
N ARG A 67 -11.13 -6.10 12.05
CA ARG A 67 -11.26 -7.23 12.99
C ARG A 67 -9.93 -7.55 13.63
#